data_AF-A0A9X4CEC7-F1
#
_entry.id   AF-A0A9X4CEC7-F1
#
_cell.length_a   1.000
_cell.length_b   1.000
_cell.length_c   1.000
_cell.angle_alpha   90.00
_cell.angle_beta   90.00
_cell.angle_gamma   90.00
#
_symmetry.space_group_name_H-M   'P 1'
#
loop_
_entity.id
_entity.type
_entity.pdbx_description
1 polymer ?
#
loop_
_entity_poly.entity_id
_entity_poly.type
_entity_poly.pdbx_seq_one_letter_code
_entity_poly.pdbx_strand_id
1 'polypeptide(L)'
;MLGNEFDPKTELHGEETILRSASFDVLTNADEVRAKALDIIDYLNGALAISQGTKPVAFGGTVEITEDGRLHRTVFLEGVMSLGVTLRGRIEVFDKDGNPIPSVPRESEVQLWAGIAEADDLLEEVLMYVGKEPTWFNIFKAIECLELRFGGGTEEGFLRLGWATASQVKLMKRSANTLRHAKQKFAPPEKPMSLRDATSLLHSLLRRGLQEAAAEQRQSGGA
;
A
#
# COMPACT_ATOMS: atom_id res chain seq x y z
N MET A 1 -21.83 -14.81 -14.31
CA MET A 1 -20.47 -14.26 -14.34
C MET A 1 -20.58 -12.75 -14.40
N LEU A 2 -20.45 -12.06 -13.26
CA LEU A 2 -20.24 -10.61 -13.25
C LEU A 2 -18.75 -10.40 -13.46
N GLY A 3 -18.39 -9.66 -14.51
CA GLY A 3 -17.00 -9.39 -14.89
C GLY A 3 -16.22 -8.77 -13.73
N ASN A 4 -15.00 -9.27 -13.55
CA ASN A 4 -14.00 -8.76 -12.63
C ASN A 4 -13.56 -7.36 -13.07
N GLU A 5 -13.77 -6.33 -12.26
CA GLU A 5 -13.35 -4.96 -12.61
C GLU A 5 -12.13 -4.48 -11.80
N PHE A 6 -11.74 -5.18 -10.72
CA PHE A 6 -10.63 -4.76 -9.84
C PHE A 6 -9.73 -5.95 -9.44
N ASP A 7 -8.42 -5.73 -9.48
CA ASP A 7 -7.34 -6.64 -9.07
C ASP A 7 -6.29 -5.80 -8.31
N PRO A 8 -5.84 -6.19 -7.10
CA PRO A 8 -6.36 -7.29 -6.27
C PRO A 8 -7.72 -6.95 -5.65
N LYS A 9 -8.47 -7.99 -5.29
CA LYS A 9 -9.78 -7.86 -4.64
C LYS A 9 -9.95 -8.82 -3.49
N THR A 10 -10.92 -8.54 -2.61
CA THR A 10 -11.34 -9.49 -1.59
C THR A 10 -12.69 -10.10 -1.95
N GLU A 11 -12.80 -11.42 -1.79
CA GLU A 11 -14.03 -12.18 -1.95
C GLU A 11 -14.44 -12.80 -0.60
N LEU A 12 -15.74 -12.92 -0.38
CA LEU A 12 -16.29 -13.56 0.80
C LEU A 12 -16.61 -15.02 0.49
N HIS A 13 -16.10 -15.91 1.32
CA HIS A 13 -16.45 -17.33 1.31
C HIS A 13 -16.88 -17.74 2.73
N GLY A 14 -18.18 -17.63 3.01
CA GLY A 14 -18.69 -17.78 4.37
C GLY A 14 -18.20 -16.65 5.27
N GLU A 15 -17.49 -16.99 6.35
CA GLU A 15 -16.87 -16.02 7.26
C GLU A 15 -15.45 -15.61 6.85
N GLU A 16 -14.88 -16.28 5.83
CA GLU A 16 -13.52 -16.03 5.36
C GLU A 16 -13.49 -14.87 4.36
N THR A 17 -12.50 -14.00 4.51
CA THR A 17 -12.14 -12.98 3.52
C THR A 17 -10.94 -13.49 2.75
N ILE A 18 -11.11 -13.77 1.46
CA ILE A 18 -10.08 -14.30 0.58
C ILE A 18 -9.56 -13.19 -0.31
N LEU A 19 -8.24 -12.96 -0.30
CA LEU A 19 -7.57 -12.10 -1.27
C LEU A 19 -7.44 -12.86 -2.60
N ARG A 20 -7.90 -12.24 -3.69
CA ARG A 20 -7.84 -12.76 -5.06
C ARG A 20 -7.01 -11.80 -5.89
N SER A 21 -6.12 -12.35 -6.70
CA SER A 21 -5.36 -11.60 -7.69
C SER A 21 -5.06 -12.47 -8.91
N ALA A 22 -5.07 -11.88 -10.11
CA ALA A 22 -4.69 -12.60 -11.33
C ALA A 22 -3.22 -13.07 -11.26
N SER A 23 -2.38 -12.40 -10.46
CA SER A 23 -1.00 -12.82 -10.22
C SER A 23 -0.88 -14.18 -9.53
N PHE A 24 -1.94 -14.69 -8.90
CA PHE A 24 -1.97 -16.03 -8.30
C PHE A 24 -2.30 -17.14 -9.32
N ASP A 25 -2.95 -16.81 -10.43
CA ASP A 25 -3.47 -17.81 -11.39
C ASP A 25 -2.35 -18.57 -12.12
N VAL A 26 -1.14 -18.01 -12.16
CA VAL A 26 0.04 -18.62 -12.79
C VAL A 26 0.90 -19.43 -11.82
N LEU A 27 0.56 -19.43 -10.53
CA LEU A 27 1.34 -20.08 -9.47
C LEU A 27 0.82 -21.49 -9.23
N THR A 28 1.75 -22.43 -8.98
CA THR A 28 1.46 -23.87 -9.04
C THR A 28 1.36 -24.52 -7.66
N ASN A 29 1.83 -23.86 -6.62
CA ASN A 29 1.85 -24.41 -5.26
C ASN A 29 1.64 -23.34 -4.19
N ALA A 30 1.30 -23.81 -2.99
CA ALA A 30 0.97 -22.95 -1.86
C ALA A 30 2.15 -22.07 -1.39
N ASP A 31 3.40 -22.52 -1.52
CA ASP A 31 4.58 -21.74 -1.15
C ASP A 31 4.79 -20.54 -2.09
N GLU A 32 4.64 -20.74 -3.40
CA GLU A 32 4.66 -19.68 -4.42
C GLU A 32 3.54 -18.66 -4.16
N VAL A 33 2.32 -19.12 -3.94
CA VAL A 33 1.18 -18.26 -3.62
C VAL A 33 1.43 -17.50 -2.33
N ARG A 34 1.96 -18.14 -1.30
CA ARG A 34 2.32 -17.47 -0.04
C ARG A 34 3.36 -16.38 -0.27
N ALA A 35 4.45 -16.67 -0.99
CA ALA A 35 5.49 -15.69 -1.25
C ALA A 35 4.92 -14.46 -1.97
N LYS A 36 4.17 -14.67 -3.06
CA LYS A 36 3.53 -13.56 -3.78
C LYS A 36 2.50 -12.83 -2.94
N ALA A 37 1.68 -13.54 -2.16
CA ALA A 37 0.68 -12.93 -1.29
C ALA A 37 1.30 -12.06 -0.19
N LEU A 38 2.48 -12.42 0.33
CA LEU A 38 3.20 -11.59 1.30
C LEU A 38 3.65 -10.27 0.68
N ASP A 39 4.15 -10.28 -0.55
CA ASP A 39 4.51 -9.04 -1.27
C ASP A 39 3.26 -8.16 -1.49
N ILE A 40 2.15 -8.77 -1.89
CA ILE A 40 0.87 -8.07 -2.07
C ILE A 40 0.36 -7.47 -0.76
N ILE A 41 0.41 -8.24 0.32
CA ILE A 41 0.02 -7.78 1.65
C ILE A 41 0.88 -6.61 2.11
N ASP A 42 2.19 -6.62 1.83
CA ASP A 42 3.09 -5.52 2.19
C ASP A 42 2.69 -4.21 1.50
N TYR A 43 2.48 -4.18 0.18
CA TYR A 43 2.07 -2.93 -0.49
C TYR A 43 0.60 -2.54 -0.19
N LEU A 44 -0.30 -3.51 0.00
CA LEU A 44 -1.67 -3.23 0.45
C LEU A 44 -1.67 -2.57 1.83
N ASN A 45 -0.84 -3.07 2.75
CA ASN A 45 -0.67 -2.44 4.06
C ASN A 45 -0.09 -1.04 3.96
N GLY A 46 0.80 -0.78 3.00
CA GLY A 46 1.28 0.57 2.69
C GLY A 46 0.14 1.50 2.27
N ALA A 47 -0.73 1.04 1.37
CA ALA A 47 -1.88 1.80 0.90
C ALA A 47 -2.91 2.02 2.02
N LEU A 48 -3.14 1.00 2.86
CA LEU A 48 -4.00 1.08 4.04
C LEU A 48 -3.44 2.03 5.10
N ALA A 49 -2.12 2.11 5.28
CA ALA A 49 -1.47 2.97 6.28
C ALA A 49 -1.65 4.47 6.00
N ILE A 50 -1.84 4.83 4.73
CA ILE A 50 -2.14 6.21 4.30
C ILE A 50 -3.63 6.44 4.03
N SER A 51 -4.43 5.37 3.96
CA SER A 51 -5.89 5.41 3.93
C SER A 51 -6.45 5.58 5.35
N GLN A 52 -7.64 6.17 5.49
CA GLN A 52 -8.21 6.40 6.82
C GLN A 52 -8.92 5.14 7.35
N GLY A 53 -8.50 4.66 8.52
CA GLY A 53 -9.38 3.88 9.42
C GLY A 53 -9.34 2.36 9.32
N THR A 54 -8.30 1.77 8.73
CA THR A 54 -8.20 0.31 8.58
C THR A 54 -6.98 -0.27 9.30
N LYS A 55 -7.16 -1.43 9.95
CA LYS A 55 -6.04 -2.21 10.50
C LYS A 55 -5.28 -2.89 9.37
N PRO A 56 -3.96 -3.12 9.53
CA PRO A 56 -3.20 -3.92 8.58
C PRO A 56 -3.83 -5.30 8.38
N VAL A 57 -3.77 -5.79 7.15
CA VAL A 57 -4.11 -7.16 6.80
C VAL A 57 -2.92 -8.08 7.11
N ALA A 58 -3.23 -9.29 7.57
CA ALA A 58 -2.24 -10.32 7.89
C ALA A 58 -2.51 -11.57 7.05
N PHE A 59 -1.43 -12.27 6.71
CA PHE A 59 -1.52 -13.53 5.98
C PHE A 59 -2.07 -14.64 6.90
N GLY A 60 -3.18 -15.26 6.51
CA GLY A 60 -3.80 -16.36 7.27
C GLY A 60 -3.51 -17.77 6.74
N GLY A 61 -3.13 -17.88 5.46
CA GLY A 61 -2.98 -19.14 4.73
C GLY A 61 -3.34 -18.98 3.26
N THR A 62 -3.19 -20.05 2.49
CA THR A 62 -3.64 -20.09 1.09
C THR A 62 -4.90 -20.92 0.96
N VAL A 63 -5.72 -20.56 -0.03
CA VAL A 63 -6.94 -21.29 -0.38
C VAL A 63 -6.91 -21.57 -1.88
N GLU A 64 -6.96 -22.85 -2.25
CA GLU A 64 -7.23 -23.30 -3.61
C GLU A 64 -8.74 -23.51 -3.75
N ILE A 65 -9.33 -22.92 -4.80
CA ILE A 65 -10.72 -23.14 -5.17
C ILE A 65 -10.72 -24.15 -6.32
N THR A 66 -11.13 -25.38 -6.05
CA THR A 66 -11.17 -26.46 -7.03
C THR A 66 -12.28 -26.24 -8.07
N GLU A 67 -12.23 -26.98 -9.19
CA GLU A 67 -13.25 -26.88 -10.27
C GLU A 67 -14.68 -27.16 -9.80
N ASP A 68 -14.85 -27.99 -8.75
CA ASP A 68 -16.15 -28.28 -8.13
C ASP A 68 -16.56 -27.25 -7.05
N GLY A 69 -15.79 -26.16 -6.89
CA GLY A 69 -16.06 -25.06 -5.98
C GLY A 69 -15.70 -25.34 -4.52
N ARG A 70 -14.99 -26.44 -4.22
CA ARG A 70 -14.50 -26.72 -2.87
C ARG A 70 -13.26 -25.90 -2.55
N LEU A 71 -13.06 -25.64 -1.26
CA LEU A 71 -11.92 -24.89 -0.75
C LEU A 71 -10.91 -25.85 -0.11
N HIS A 72 -9.72 -25.94 -0.69
CA HIS A 72 -8.57 -26.61 -0.09
C HIS A 72 -7.68 -25.58 0.60
N ARG A 73 -7.50 -25.73 1.92
CA ARG A 73 -6.76 -24.78 2.75
C ARG A 73 -5.36 -25.30 3.07
N THR A 74 -4.36 -24.44 2.92
CA THR A 74 -3.01 -24.70 3.42
C THR A 74 -2.65 -23.62 4.44
N VAL A 75 -2.42 -24.05 5.69
CA VAL A 75 -2.02 -23.19 6.80
C VAL A 75 -0.54 -23.44 7.10
N PHE A 76 0.21 -22.36 7.29
CA PHE A 76 1.65 -22.41 7.53
C PHE A 76 1.91 -22.27 9.03
N LEU A 77 2.70 -23.17 9.61
CA LEU A 77 2.93 -23.26 11.06
C LEU A 77 3.65 -22.01 11.63
N GLU A 78 4.28 -21.21 10.79
CA GLU A 78 4.95 -19.94 11.15
C GLU A 78 4.02 -18.71 11.08
N GLY A 79 2.77 -18.87 10.64
CA GLY A 79 1.80 -17.79 10.54
C GLY A 79 1.21 -17.43 11.90
N VAL A 80 1.30 -16.15 12.29
CA VAL A 80 0.55 -15.64 13.44
C VAL A 80 -0.94 -15.71 13.12
N MET A 81 -1.66 -16.66 13.72
CA MET A 81 -3.12 -16.63 13.71
C MET A 81 -3.60 -15.40 14.48
N SER A 82 -3.88 -14.30 13.78
CA SER A 82 -4.54 -13.14 14.36
C SER A 82 -6.06 -13.30 14.26
N LEU A 83 -6.73 -13.43 15.40
CA LEU A 83 -8.19 -13.41 15.47
C LEU A 83 -8.69 -11.96 15.28
N GLY A 84 -9.06 -11.59 14.06
CA GLY A 84 -9.58 -10.27 13.73
C GLY A 84 -11.12 -10.26 13.70
N VAL A 85 -11.74 -9.38 14.49
CA VAL A 85 -13.18 -9.08 14.33
C VAL A 85 -13.34 -8.15 13.13
N THR A 86 -14.06 -8.61 12.11
CA THR A 86 -14.37 -7.81 10.92
C THR A 86 -15.73 -7.12 11.10
N LEU A 87 -15.73 -5.81 11.34
CA LEU A 87 -16.94 -4.98 11.28
C LEU A 87 -17.11 -4.46 9.84
N ARG A 88 -18.23 -4.76 9.20
CA ARG A 88 -18.56 -4.22 7.86
C ARG A 88 -19.83 -3.37 7.94
N GLY A 89 -19.72 -2.12 7.50
CA GLY A 89 -20.87 -1.25 7.25
C GLY A 89 -21.11 -1.13 5.75
N ARG A 90 -22.36 -1.26 5.30
CA ARG A 90 -22.77 -0.90 3.94
C ARG A 90 -23.32 0.52 3.99
N ILE A 91 -22.74 1.43 3.20
CA ILE A 91 -23.30 2.76 3.02
C ILE A 91 -24.28 2.68 1.86
N GLU A 92 -25.56 2.85 2.14
CA GLU A 92 -26.60 3.03 1.12
C GLU A 92 -26.93 4.52 1.03
N VAL A 93 -26.84 5.08 -0.16
CA VAL A 93 -27.22 6.46 -0.43
C VAL A 93 -28.65 6.46 -0.96
N PHE A 94 -29.51 7.25 -0.34
CA PHE A 94 -30.89 7.40 -0.75
C PHE A 94 -31.09 8.76 -1.42
N ASP A 95 -31.96 8.82 -2.44
CA ASP A 95 -32.38 10.08 -3.02
C ASP A 95 -33.33 10.85 -2.08
N LYS A 96 -33.74 12.05 -2.49
CA LYS A 96 -34.68 12.90 -1.74
C LYS A 96 -36.06 12.25 -1.52
N ASP A 97 -36.40 11.22 -2.30
CA ASP A 97 -37.66 10.51 -2.27
C ASP A 97 -37.53 9.17 -1.51
N GLY A 98 -36.36 8.89 -0.92
CA GLY A 98 -36.09 7.70 -0.11
C GLY A 98 -35.76 6.45 -0.93
N ASN A 99 -35.51 6.56 -2.23
CA ASN A 99 -35.11 5.43 -3.06
C ASN A 99 -33.59 5.24 -3.01
N PRO A 100 -33.09 4.00 -2.89
CA PRO A 100 -31.65 3.74 -2.95
C PRO A 100 -31.12 4.11 -4.34
N ILE A 101 -30.13 5.00 -4.36
CA ILE A 101 -29.39 5.34 -5.59
C ILE A 101 -28.44 4.18 -5.86
N PRO A 102 -28.53 3.49 -7.02
CA PRO A 102 -27.58 2.45 -7.38
C PRO A 102 -26.17 3.04 -7.39
N SER A 103 -25.32 2.63 -6.43
CA SER A 103 -23.91 2.96 -6.48
C SER A 103 -23.27 2.13 -7.60
N VAL A 104 -22.81 2.77 -8.66
CA VAL A 104 -21.89 2.12 -9.61
C VAL A 104 -20.68 1.65 -8.81
N PRO A 105 -20.27 0.37 -8.88
CA PRO A 105 -19.05 -0.09 -8.22
C PRO A 105 -17.89 0.82 -8.61
N ARG A 106 -17.28 1.46 -7.62
CA ARG A 106 -16.12 2.33 -7.84
C ARG A 106 -14.96 1.75 -7.05
N GLU A 107 -13.81 1.75 -7.69
CA GLU A 107 -12.54 1.43 -7.06
C GLU A 107 -12.34 2.29 -5.78
N SER A 108 -11.95 1.63 -4.69
CA SER A 108 -11.52 2.34 -3.47
C SER A 108 -10.17 3.02 -3.68
N GLU A 109 -9.81 4.02 -2.84
CA GLU A 109 -8.46 4.63 -2.91
C GLU A 109 -7.35 3.58 -2.77
N VAL A 110 -7.55 2.56 -1.92
CA VAL A 110 -6.58 1.49 -1.70
C VAL A 110 -6.41 0.62 -2.95
N GLN A 111 -7.51 0.25 -3.62
CA GLN A 111 -7.45 -0.51 -4.87
C GLN A 111 -6.77 0.30 -5.97
N LEU A 112 -7.11 1.58 -6.11
CA LEU A 112 -6.48 2.48 -7.08
C LEU A 112 -4.97 2.56 -6.85
N TRP A 113 -4.54 2.72 -5.59
CA TRP A 113 -3.12 2.78 -5.25
C TRP A 113 -2.40 1.44 -5.43
N ALA A 114 -3.08 0.32 -5.19
CA ALA A 114 -2.56 -1.01 -5.50
C ALA A 114 -2.35 -1.19 -7.01
N GLY A 115 -3.32 -0.80 -7.85
CA GLY A 115 -3.18 -0.85 -9.30
C GLY A 115 -2.08 0.07 -9.84
N ILE A 116 -1.87 1.24 -9.22
CA ILE A 116 -0.72 2.11 -9.53
C ILE A 116 0.60 1.43 -9.17
N ALA A 117 0.67 0.79 -8.01
CA ALA A 117 1.87 0.09 -7.53
C ALA A 117 2.27 -1.04 -8.48
N GLU A 118 1.32 -1.87 -8.91
CA GLU A 118 1.59 -2.97 -9.85
C GLU A 118 2.12 -2.52 -11.20
N ALA A 119 1.88 -1.27 -11.59
CA ALA A 119 2.35 -0.69 -12.84
C ALA A 119 3.62 0.17 -12.69
N ASP A 120 4.11 0.39 -11.47
CA ASP A 120 5.19 1.32 -11.15
C ASP A 120 6.07 0.77 -10.02
N ASP A 121 7.18 0.11 -10.40
CA ASP A 121 8.13 -0.53 -9.49
C ASP A 121 8.58 0.39 -8.34
N LEU A 122 8.75 1.69 -8.60
CA LEU A 122 9.17 2.63 -7.56
C LEU A 122 8.07 2.89 -6.55
N LEU A 123 6.80 2.99 -6.99
CA LEU A 123 5.67 3.17 -6.08
C LEU A 123 5.31 1.88 -5.34
N GLU A 124 5.49 0.72 -5.97
CA GLU A 124 5.44 -0.59 -5.30
C GLU A 124 6.44 -0.63 -4.13
N GLU A 125 7.72 -0.35 -4.39
CA GLU A 125 8.74 -0.34 -3.36
C GLU A 125 8.41 0.64 -2.22
N VAL A 126 7.93 1.85 -2.54
CA VAL A 126 7.55 2.83 -1.51
C VAL A 126 6.44 2.29 -0.62
N LEU A 127 5.40 1.68 -1.20
CA LEU A 127 4.30 1.10 -0.44
C LEU A 127 4.76 -0.09 0.40
N MET A 128 5.64 -0.95 -0.11
CA MET A 128 6.23 -2.05 0.66
C MET A 128 7.00 -1.54 1.88
N TYR A 129 7.78 -0.46 1.75
CA TYR A 129 8.49 0.13 2.90
C TYR A 129 7.54 0.78 3.91
N VAL A 130 6.46 1.42 3.44
CA VAL A 130 5.46 2.07 4.30
C VAL A 130 4.53 1.06 4.98
N GLY A 131 4.27 -0.09 4.35
CA GLY A 131 3.44 -1.16 4.92
C GLY A 131 4.11 -1.93 6.05
N LYS A 132 5.43 -1.84 6.17
CA LYS A 132 6.23 -2.45 7.24
C LYS A 132 6.24 -1.59 8.51
N GLU A 133 6.76 -2.15 9.59
CA GLU A 133 6.99 -1.38 10.82
C GLU A 133 7.81 -0.11 10.51
N PRO A 134 7.40 1.06 11.01
CA PRO A 134 8.16 2.29 10.80
C PRO A 134 9.57 2.17 11.38
N THR A 135 10.57 2.29 10.51
CA THR A 135 11.98 2.37 10.90
C THR A 135 12.67 3.47 10.13
N TRP A 136 13.78 3.98 10.64
CA TRP A 136 14.58 4.98 9.92
C TRP A 136 15.13 4.46 8.59
N PHE A 137 15.37 3.15 8.49
CA PHE A 137 15.76 2.51 7.23
C PHE A 137 14.61 2.56 6.20
N ASN A 138 13.42 2.10 6.58
CA ASN A 138 12.24 2.10 5.70
C ASN A 138 11.87 3.52 5.26
N ILE A 139 11.90 4.49 6.17
CA ILE A 139 11.62 5.90 5.82
C ILE A 139 12.62 6.43 4.80
N PHE A 140 13.91 6.15 4.99
CA PHE A 140 14.94 6.61 4.07
C PHE A 140 14.79 5.98 2.69
N LYS A 141 14.53 4.67 2.62
CA LYS A 141 14.35 3.97 1.36
C LYS A 141 13.10 4.46 0.62
N ALA A 142 11.99 4.63 1.32
CA ALA A 142 10.76 5.16 0.75
C ALA A 142 10.94 6.57 0.15
N ILE A 143 11.63 7.49 0.85
CA ILE A 143 11.86 8.83 0.29
C ILE A 143 12.82 8.81 -0.91
N GLU A 144 13.82 7.92 -0.94
CA GLU A 144 14.67 7.75 -2.13
C GLU A 144 13.86 7.32 -3.35
N CYS A 145 12.94 6.37 -3.21
CA CYS A 145 12.12 5.90 -4.31
C CYS A 145 11.16 7.01 -4.82
N LEU A 146 10.61 7.84 -3.92
CA LEU A 146 9.84 9.03 -4.32
C LEU A 146 10.69 10.09 -5.05
N GLU A 147 11.94 10.30 -4.62
CA GLU A 147 12.89 11.19 -5.31
C GLU A 147 13.28 10.66 -6.70
N LEU A 148 13.46 9.35 -6.83
CA LEU A 148 13.69 8.69 -8.12
C LEU A 148 12.49 8.90 -9.06
N ARG A 149 11.27 8.63 -8.58
CA ARG A 149 10.06 8.66 -9.41
C ARG A 149 9.65 10.06 -9.85
N PHE A 150 9.67 11.04 -8.93
CA PHE A 150 9.13 12.38 -9.18
C PHE A 150 10.19 13.47 -9.26
N GLY A 151 11.38 13.23 -8.71
CA GLY A 151 12.48 14.19 -8.67
C GLY A 151 13.55 13.99 -9.74
N GLY A 152 13.35 13.06 -10.67
CA GLY A 152 14.35 12.67 -11.66
C GLY A 152 15.62 12.11 -11.02
N GLY A 153 15.50 11.46 -9.85
CA GLY A 153 16.62 10.91 -9.09
C GLY A 153 17.44 11.92 -8.30
N THR A 154 16.92 13.13 -8.09
CA THR A 154 17.61 14.18 -7.32
C THR A 154 16.72 14.76 -6.23
N GLU A 155 17.32 15.07 -5.08
CA GLU A 155 16.63 15.79 -4.00
C GLU A 155 16.18 17.17 -4.48
N GLU A 156 17.00 17.89 -5.24
CA GLU A 156 16.65 19.21 -5.77
C GLU A 156 15.47 19.16 -6.75
N GLY A 157 15.37 18.11 -7.58
CA GLY A 157 14.23 17.90 -8.46
C GLY A 157 12.96 17.62 -7.66
N PHE A 158 13.04 16.75 -6.64
CA PHE A 158 11.92 16.44 -5.78
C PHE A 158 11.43 17.65 -4.98
N LEU A 159 12.34 18.47 -4.45
CA LEU A 159 12.00 19.68 -3.70
C LEU A 159 11.30 20.75 -4.56
N ARG A 160 11.55 20.79 -5.88
CA ARG A 160 10.86 21.71 -6.79
C ARG A 160 9.36 21.42 -6.93
N LEU A 161 8.91 20.20 -6.59
CA LEU A 161 7.50 19.84 -6.58
C LEU A 161 6.69 20.61 -5.52
N GLY A 162 7.37 21.17 -4.49
CA GLY A 162 6.70 21.97 -3.46
C GLY A 162 5.78 21.17 -2.53
N TRP A 163 5.92 19.84 -2.49
CA TRP A 163 5.09 18.96 -1.66
C TRP A 163 5.38 19.06 -0.17
N ALA A 164 6.60 19.47 0.19
CA ALA A 164 7.03 19.80 1.54
C ALA A 164 8.13 20.87 1.50
N THR A 165 8.43 21.48 2.65
CA THR A 165 9.53 22.44 2.72
C THR A 165 10.89 21.73 2.62
N ALA A 166 11.89 22.40 2.04
CA ALA A 166 13.25 21.88 1.96
C ALA A 166 13.83 21.55 3.34
N SER A 167 13.50 22.33 4.37
CA SER A 167 13.94 22.07 5.74
C SER A 167 13.36 20.78 6.31
N GLN A 168 12.08 20.48 6.05
CA GLN A 168 11.43 19.25 6.51
C GLN A 168 12.07 18.01 5.87
N VAL A 169 12.20 17.98 4.54
CA VAL A 169 12.78 16.83 3.82
C VAL A 169 14.24 16.61 4.22
N LYS A 170 15.04 17.69 4.26
CA LYS A 170 16.45 17.61 4.68
C LYS A 170 16.58 17.13 6.12
N LEU A 171 15.74 17.61 7.03
CA LEU A 171 15.78 17.17 8.42
C LEU A 171 15.41 15.69 8.54
N MET A 172 14.35 15.25 7.86
CA MET A 172 13.93 13.84 7.82
C MET A 172 15.07 12.94 7.32
N LYS A 173 15.68 13.27 6.17
CA LYS A 173 16.79 12.48 5.59
C LYS A 173 18.03 12.48 6.49
N ARG A 174 18.39 13.62 7.09
CA ARG A 174 19.52 13.69 8.02
C ARG A 174 19.28 12.86 9.29
N SER A 175 18.09 12.94 9.87
CA SER A 175 17.69 12.11 11.02
C SER A 175 17.77 10.63 10.68
N ALA A 176 17.14 10.22 9.57
CA ALA A 176 17.14 8.85 9.11
C ALA A 176 18.56 8.33 8.82
N ASN A 177 19.38 9.12 8.12
CA ASN A 177 20.75 8.75 7.80
C ASN A 177 21.63 8.61 9.05
N THR A 178 21.41 9.44 10.08
CA THR A 178 22.19 9.36 11.32
C THR A 178 21.81 8.13 12.15
N LEU A 179 20.52 7.77 12.14
CA LEU A 179 19.97 6.71 13.00
C LEU A 179 19.98 5.33 12.34
N ARG A 180 20.14 5.25 11.01
CA ARG A 180 20.29 3.97 10.29
C ARG A 180 21.73 3.43 10.26
N HIS A 181 22.74 4.27 10.49
CA HIS A 181 24.14 3.88 10.38
C HIS A 181 24.78 3.68 11.75
N ALA A 182 25.33 2.49 11.99
CA ALA A 182 26.09 2.18 13.21
C ALA A 182 27.36 3.05 13.35
N LYS A 183 27.97 3.43 12.21
CA LYS A 183 29.11 4.35 12.18
C LYS A 183 28.68 5.69 11.60
N GLN A 184 28.60 6.71 12.43
CA GLN A 184 28.16 8.03 12.01
C GLN A 184 29.26 8.70 11.16
N LYS A 185 28.95 8.97 9.90
CA LYS A 185 29.78 9.79 9.02
C LYS A 185 29.58 11.30 9.26
N PHE A 186 28.41 11.68 9.76
CA PHE A 186 28.02 13.07 9.99
C PHE A 186 27.45 13.24 11.40
N ALA A 187 27.61 14.43 11.95
CA ALA A 187 27.00 14.78 13.23
C ALA A 187 25.46 14.77 13.10
N PRO A 188 24.75 14.23 14.10
CA PRO A 188 23.30 14.30 14.16
C PRO A 188 22.82 15.75 14.10
N PRO A 189 21.63 16.02 13.54
CA PRO A 189 20.98 17.31 13.74
C PRO A 189 20.75 17.56 15.24
N GLU A 190 20.85 18.82 15.66
CA GLU A 190 20.67 19.21 17.08
C GLU A 190 19.30 18.80 17.63
N LYS A 191 18.27 18.87 16.78
CA LYS A 191 16.91 18.40 17.06
C LYS A 191 16.48 17.43 15.97
N PRO A 192 16.81 16.14 16.09
CA PRO A 192 16.36 15.14 15.13
C PRO A 192 14.83 15.13 15.04
N MET A 193 14.30 14.93 13.84
CA MET A 193 12.89 14.63 13.65
C MET A 193 12.53 13.35 14.42
N SER A 194 11.36 13.32 15.06
CA SER A 194 10.86 12.10 15.68
C SER A 194 10.47 11.08 14.60
N LEU A 195 10.52 9.78 14.92
CA LEU A 195 10.10 8.74 13.97
C LEU A 195 8.63 8.95 13.55
N ARG A 196 7.76 9.33 14.50
CA ARG A 196 6.35 9.65 14.24
C ARG A 196 6.17 10.80 13.25
N ASP A 197 6.90 11.90 13.43
CA ASP A 197 6.80 13.06 12.54
C ASP A 197 7.34 12.73 11.15
N ALA A 198 8.42 11.95 11.08
CA ALA A 198 8.99 11.47 9.81
C ALA A 198 8.01 10.55 9.07
N THR A 199 7.37 9.60 9.77
CA THR A 199 6.32 8.75 9.21
C THR A 199 5.14 9.59 8.70
N SER A 200 4.68 10.56 9.49
CA SER A 200 3.56 11.44 9.09
C SER A 200 3.91 12.28 7.85
N LEU A 201 5.14 12.79 7.78
CA LEU A 201 5.64 13.51 6.61
C LEU A 201 5.72 12.60 5.38
N LEU A 202 6.27 11.40 5.53
CA LEU A 202 6.36 10.41 4.45
C LEU A 202 4.98 10.02 3.92
N HIS A 203 4.00 9.77 4.80
CA HIS A 203 2.63 9.44 4.40
C HIS A 203 1.99 10.58 3.59
N SER A 204 2.22 11.83 3.99
CA SER A 204 1.76 13.00 3.23
C SER A 204 2.39 13.10 1.84
N LEU A 205 3.70 12.87 1.75
CA LEU A 205 4.44 12.89 0.47
C LEU A 205 3.99 11.75 -0.45
N LEU A 206 3.86 10.53 0.08
CA LEU A 206 3.38 9.37 -0.68
C LEU A 206 1.95 9.58 -1.19
N ARG A 207 1.05 10.11 -0.36
CA ARG A 207 -0.32 10.41 -0.79
C ARG A 207 -0.34 11.39 -1.97
N ARG A 208 0.51 12.42 -1.95
CA ARG A 208 0.66 13.33 -3.09
C ARG A 208 1.23 12.63 -4.33
N GLY A 209 2.24 11.79 -4.17
CA GLY A 209 2.81 11.01 -5.26
C GLY A 209 1.78 10.09 -5.95
N LEU A 210 0.99 9.37 -5.16
CA LEU A 210 -0.08 8.51 -5.68
C LEU A 210 -1.21 9.30 -6.35
N GLN A 211 -1.51 10.50 -5.85
CA GLN A 211 -2.47 11.41 -6.49
C GLN A 211 -1.97 11.92 -7.85
N GLU A 212 -0.67 12.24 -7.95
CA GLU A 212 -0.04 12.64 -9.22
C GLU A 212 -0.04 11.48 -10.23
N ALA A 213 0.39 10.29 -9.81
CA ALA A 213 0.38 9.10 -10.66
C ALA A 213 -1.05 8.74 -11.15
N ALA A 214 -2.05 8.85 -10.28
CA ALA A 214 -3.45 8.68 -10.67
C ALA A 214 -3.93 9.73 -11.69
N ALA A 215 -3.40 10.96 -11.63
CA ALA A 215 -3.70 12.00 -12.61
C ALA A 215 -3.03 11.74 -13.95
N GLU A 216 -1.78 11.26 -13.95
CA GLU A 216 -1.05 10.83 -15.15
C GLU A 216 -1.79 9.71 -15.91
N GLN A 217 -2.25 8.67 -15.21
CA GLN A 217 -3.02 7.56 -15.82
C GLN A 217 -4.33 8.02 -16.48
N ARG A 218 -5.01 9.02 -15.91
CA ARG A 218 -6.24 9.58 -16.52
C ARG A 218 -5.96 10.38 -17.79
N GLN A 219 -4.77 10.98 -17.90
CA GLN A 219 -4.38 11.73 -19.09
C GLN A 219 -3.93 10.80 -20.23
N SER A 220 -3.29 9.67 -19.90
CA SER A 220 -2.86 8.68 -20.91
C SER A 220 -3.99 7.77 -21.41
N GLY A 221 -5.01 7.50 -20.59
CA GLY A 221 -6.19 6.70 -20.99
C GLY A 221 -7.26 7.45 -21.79
N GLY A 222 -7.08 8.74 -22.07
CA GLY A 222 -8.03 9.60 -22.78
C GLY A 222 -7.66 9.92 -24.24
N ALA A 223 -6.67 9.23 -24.81
CA ALA A 223 -6.17 9.44 -26.18
C ALA A 223 -6.59 8.32 -27.14
#